data_AF-A0A4Y7J319-F1
#
_entry.id   AF-A0A4Y7J319-F1
#
_cell.length_a   1.000
_cell.length_b   1.000
_cell.length_c   1.000
_cell.angle_alpha   90.00
_cell.angle_beta   90.00
_cell.angle_gamma   90.00
#
_symmetry.space_group_name_H-M   'P 1'
#
loop_
_entity.id
_entity.type
_entity.pdbx_description
1 polymer ?
#
loop_
_entity_poly.entity_id
_entity_poly.type
_entity_poly.pdbx_seq_one_letter_code
_entity_poly.pdbx_strand_id
1 'polypeptide(L)'
;MEAGFADNELDFEKINQSFSALTIEAGSADDNERLDFEKMVHGCEHYRRRCRIRAPCCNEIYHCRHCHNEATSLLSNPKDRHELVRRDVSQVICAVCDTEQEVAHVCSNCGVKMGEYFCQVCKFYDDDTEKGQFHCDECGICRVGGRDNFFHCKKCGSCYAISLRDNHICVENAMRNHCPICYEYLFDSLKDTQVLKCGHTIHRTCYDEMFEHNRYSCPICSKSTTDLSTVWQRLDQEIEAVAMPEEYRDTKVWILCNDCNETTEVSFHIFGHKCGHCKSYNTRKISPPGGPKKNVSTSS
;
A
#
# COMPACT_ATOMS: atom_id res chain seq x y z
N MET A 1 20.88 66.52 -41.86
CA MET A 1 21.12 65.19 -41.28
C MET A 1 19.78 64.48 -41.33
N GLU A 2 19.69 63.57 -42.29
CA GLU A 2 18.51 62.76 -42.59
C GLU A 2 18.34 61.67 -41.53
N ALA A 3 17.10 61.32 -41.23
CA ALA A 3 16.52 60.00 -41.53
C ALA A 3 15.17 59.88 -40.81
N GLY A 4 14.10 59.80 -41.60
CA GLY A 4 12.82 59.25 -41.15
C GLY A 4 12.84 57.72 -41.28
N PHE A 5 12.03 57.04 -40.48
CA PHE A 5 11.70 55.63 -40.67
C PHE A 5 10.20 55.44 -40.50
N ALA A 6 9.60 54.91 -41.57
CA ALA A 6 8.25 54.39 -41.67
C ALA A 6 8.27 52.87 -41.44
N ASP A 7 7.13 52.34 -41.03
CA ASP A 7 6.80 50.93 -40.88
C ASP A 7 7.10 50.09 -42.13
N ASN A 8 7.44 48.81 -41.95
CA ASN A 8 7.01 47.77 -42.90
C ASN A 8 7.11 46.34 -42.33
N GLU A 9 6.09 45.57 -42.71
CA GLU A 9 5.86 44.14 -42.51
C GLU A 9 7.05 43.25 -42.90
N LEU A 10 7.22 42.12 -42.20
CA LEU A 10 8.18 41.07 -42.55
C LEU A 10 7.47 39.87 -43.19
N ASP A 11 7.95 39.55 -44.39
CA ASP A 11 7.42 38.64 -45.38
C ASP A 11 7.82 37.16 -45.12
N PHE A 12 6.89 36.25 -45.37
CA PHE A 12 6.84 34.87 -44.88
C PHE A 12 7.31 33.87 -45.96
N GLU A 13 8.52 34.01 -46.50
CA GLU A 13 8.96 33.15 -47.62
C GLU A 13 10.43 32.65 -47.59
N LYS A 14 11.14 32.74 -46.45
CA LYS A 14 12.54 32.27 -46.34
C LYS A 14 12.75 30.92 -45.63
N ILE A 15 11.75 30.04 -45.61
CA ILE A 15 11.83 28.76 -44.87
C ILE A 15 12.22 27.54 -45.72
N ASN A 16 12.33 27.64 -47.05
CA ASN A 16 12.48 26.43 -47.87
C ASN A 16 13.59 26.55 -48.92
N GLN A 17 14.84 26.30 -48.53
CA GLN A 17 15.86 25.66 -49.39
C GLN A 17 17.20 25.55 -48.67
N SER A 18 17.41 24.43 -47.98
CA SER A 18 18.68 23.68 -47.98
C SER A 18 18.62 22.62 -46.88
N PHE A 19 18.05 21.45 -47.17
CA PHE A 19 18.51 20.20 -46.56
C PHE A 19 17.90 19.04 -47.35
N SER A 20 18.52 18.73 -48.48
CA SER A 20 18.35 17.44 -49.16
C SER A 20 19.59 16.58 -48.93
N ALA A 21 19.36 15.47 -48.23
CA ALA A 21 20.15 14.24 -48.18
C ALA A 21 21.58 14.30 -47.59
N LEU A 22 21.80 13.63 -46.44
CA LEU A 22 22.60 12.39 -46.34
C LEU A 22 22.72 11.89 -44.88
N THR A 23 22.29 10.63 -44.69
CA THR A 23 22.77 9.56 -43.77
C THR A 23 22.64 9.64 -42.24
N ILE A 24 22.33 8.46 -41.68
CA ILE A 24 21.92 8.09 -40.32
C ILE A 24 23.14 7.76 -39.44
N GLU A 25 23.14 8.31 -38.21
CA GLU A 25 23.53 7.74 -36.88
C GLU A 25 24.41 8.65 -36.01
N ALA A 26 23.76 9.29 -35.03
CA ALA A 26 24.16 9.43 -33.62
C ALA A 26 23.14 10.37 -32.98
N GLY A 27 22.27 9.85 -32.10
CA GLY A 27 21.27 10.66 -31.38
C GLY A 27 21.95 11.86 -30.71
N SER A 28 21.45 13.05 -31.03
CA SER A 28 22.09 14.31 -30.67
C SER A 28 21.69 14.73 -29.25
N ALA A 29 22.50 15.57 -28.59
CA ALA A 29 22.17 16.10 -27.26
C ALA A 29 20.79 16.81 -27.22
N ASP A 30 20.33 17.34 -28.36
CA ASP A 30 19.03 17.99 -28.57
C ASP A 30 17.85 17.01 -28.39
N ASP A 31 18.01 15.75 -28.80
CA ASP A 31 16.98 14.72 -28.63
C ASP A 31 16.77 14.36 -27.14
N ASN A 32 17.84 14.40 -26.35
CA ASN A 32 17.79 14.09 -24.93
C ASN A 32 17.18 15.24 -24.11
N GLU A 33 17.47 16.50 -24.48
CA GLU A 33 16.83 17.68 -23.88
C GLU A 33 15.32 17.69 -24.13
N ARG A 34 14.89 17.32 -25.34
CA ARG A 34 13.47 17.22 -25.68
C ARG A 34 12.74 16.13 -24.90
N LEU A 35 13.37 14.99 -24.67
CA LEU A 35 12.77 13.88 -23.91
C LEU A 35 12.56 14.23 -22.43
N ASP A 36 13.46 15.02 -21.86
CA ASP A 36 13.48 15.37 -20.44
C ASP A 36 12.79 16.71 -20.12
N PHE A 37 12.22 17.36 -21.13
CA PHE A 37 11.48 18.61 -20.97
C PHE A 37 10.37 18.48 -19.91
N GLU A 38 10.32 19.46 -18.99
CA GLU A 38 9.39 19.54 -17.85
C GLU A 38 9.34 18.31 -16.93
N LYS A 39 10.41 17.52 -16.88
CA LYS A 39 10.56 16.42 -15.91
C LYS A 39 10.35 16.90 -14.47
N MET A 40 9.62 16.12 -13.67
CA MET A 40 9.28 16.40 -12.27
C MET A 40 8.38 17.62 -12.02
N VAL A 41 8.02 18.40 -13.04
CA VAL A 41 7.15 19.58 -12.91
C VAL A 41 5.68 19.16 -12.76
N HIS A 42 5.26 18.14 -13.50
CA HIS A 42 3.87 17.69 -13.59
C HIS A 42 3.56 16.49 -12.67
N GLY A 43 2.26 16.27 -12.43
CA GLY A 43 1.76 15.09 -11.72
C GLY A 43 0.80 15.44 -10.59
N CYS A 44 0.85 14.64 -9.53
CA CYS A 44 0.03 14.79 -8.33
C CYS A 44 0.85 14.43 -7.09
N GLU A 45 0.22 14.41 -5.92
CA GLU A 45 0.86 13.96 -4.68
C GLU A 45 1.25 12.47 -4.70
N HIS A 46 0.55 11.64 -5.49
CA HIS A 46 0.88 10.21 -5.59
C HIS A 46 2.10 9.95 -6.48
N TYR A 47 2.16 10.58 -7.66
CA TYR A 47 3.20 10.33 -8.67
C TYR A 47 3.56 11.60 -9.44
N ARG A 48 4.84 11.73 -9.77
CA ARG A 48 5.35 12.78 -10.67
C ARG A 48 5.29 12.24 -12.08
N ARG A 49 4.55 12.86 -12.98
CA ARG A 49 4.38 12.34 -14.35
C ARG A 49 3.90 13.41 -15.30
N ARG A 50 4.31 13.30 -16.55
CA ARG A 50 4.00 14.23 -17.64
C ARG A 50 2.79 13.79 -18.48
N CYS A 51 1.87 13.04 -17.88
CA CYS A 51 0.60 12.67 -18.49
C CYS A 51 -0.57 12.56 -17.49
N ARG A 52 -1.78 12.69 -18.02
CA ARG A 52 -3.05 12.38 -17.36
C ARG A 52 -3.65 11.13 -18.02
N ILE A 53 -4.50 10.42 -17.29
CA ILE A 53 -5.22 9.24 -17.81
C ILE A 53 -6.65 9.63 -18.15
N ARG A 54 -7.19 9.06 -19.22
CA ARG A 54 -8.64 9.01 -19.45
C ARG A 54 -9.19 7.77 -18.77
N ALA A 55 -10.06 7.96 -17.78
CA ALA A 55 -10.63 6.88 -17.01
C ALA A 55 -11.64 6.09 -17.86
N PRO A 56 -11.44 4.79 -18.14
CA PRO A 56 -12.33 4.03 -19.02
C PRO A 56 -13.73 3.80 -18.41
N CYS A 57 -13.85 3.87 -17.08
CA CYS A 57 -15.10 3.66 -16.36
C CYS A 57 -16.09 4.83 -16.46
N CYS A 58 -15.59 6.07 -16.58
CA CYS A 58 -16.41 7.29 -16.55
C CYS A 58 -16.03 8.33 -17.60
N ASN A 59 -14.99 8.08 -18.40
CA ASN A 59 -14.44 8.95 -19.43
C ASN A 59 -13.83 10.28 -18.93
N GLU A 60 -13.72 10.45 -17.61
CA GLU A 60 -13.14 11.62 -16.97
C GLU A 60 -11.60 11.58 -16.98
N ILE A 61 -10.97 12.76 -16.86
CA ILE A 61 -9.51 12.90 -16.95
C ILE A 61 -8.90 13.11 -15.56
N TYR A 62 -7.90 12.32 -15.20
CA TYR A 62 -7.24 12.41 -13.91
C TYR A 62 -5.70 12.33 -13.99
N HIS A 63 -5.05 12.97 -13.02
CA HIS A 63 -3.61 12.88 -12.85
C HIS A 63 -3.09 11.54 -12.35
N CYS A 64 -3.93 10.61 -11.87
CA CYS A 64 -3.60 9.18 -11.72
C CYS A 64 -4.84 8.39 -11.31
N ARG A 65 -4.70 7.07 -11.14
CA ARG A 65 -5.80 6.22 -10.65
C ARG A 65 -6.23 6.55 -9.21
N HIS A 66 -5.29 7.02 -8.37
CA HIS A 66 -5.60 7.34 -6.97
C HIS A 66 -6.38 8.65 -6.89
N CYS A 67 -5.97 9.69 -7.62
CA CYS A 67 -6.78 10.92 -7.76
C CYS A 67 -8.20 10.62 -8.27
N HIS A 68 -8.35 9.69 -9.23
CA HIS A 68 -9.66 9.23 -9.67
C HIS A 68 -10.44 8.59 -8.52
N ASN A 69 -9.86 7.57 -7.86
CA ASN A 69 -10.55 6.81 -6.81
C ASN A 69 -10.91 7.68 -5.60
N GLU A 70 -10.06 8.63 -5.24
CA GLU A 70 -10.33 9.62 -4.19
C GLU A 70 -11.52 10.50 -4.59
N ALA A 71 -11.52 11.06 -5.79
CA ALA A 71 -12.63 11.87 -6.29
C ALA A 71 -13.95 11.09 -6.35
N THR A 72 -13.92 9.84 -6.85
CA THR A 72 -15.12 9.01 -6.94
C THR A 72 -15.61 8.54 -5.57
N SER A 73 -14.73 8.32 -4.59
CA SER A 73 -15.11 7.93 -3.23
C SER A 73 -15.92 9.01 -2.50
N LEU A 74 -15.70 10.28 -2.86
CA LEU A 74 -16.37 11.46 -2.28
C LEU A 74 -17.72 11.78 -2.93
N LEU A 75 -18.13 11.02 -3.96
CA LEU A 75 -19.42 11.24 -4.61
C LEU A 75 -20.59 11.00 -3.64
N SER A 76 -21.53 11.94 -3.68
CA SER A 76 -22.72 11.97 -2.81
C SER A 76 -23.60 10.74 -2.99
N ASN A 77 -23.74 10.26 -4.23
CA ASN A 77 -24.50 9.07 -4.55
C ASN A 77 -23.59 7.83 -4.45
N PRO A 78 -23.83 6.91 -3.50
CA PRO A 78 -23.00 5.71 -3.34
C PRO A 78 -22.95 4.81 -4.58
N LYS A 79 -23.97 4.87 -5.45
CA LYS A 79 -24.03 4.06 -6.69
C LYS A 79 -23.05 4.53 -7.75
N ASP A 80 -22.63 5.78 -7.68
CA ASP A 80 -21.69 6.36 -8.64
C ASP A 80 -20.23 6.18 -8.17
N ARG A 81 -20.02 5.68 -6.95
CA ARG A 81 -18.69 5.36 -6.43
C ARG A 81 -18.14 4.13 -7.13
N HIS A 82 -16.94 4.26 -7.68
CA HIS A 82 -16.28 3.19 -8.40
C HIS A 82 -14.77 3.40 -8.40
N GLU A 83 -14.02 2.33 -8.62
CA GLU A 83 -12.56 2.40 -8.71
C GLU A 83 -12.10 2.16 -10.14
N LEU A 84 -11.02 2.82 -10.52
CA LEU A 84 -10.39 2.66 -11.82
C LEU A 84 -9.54 1.37 -11.83
N VAL A 85 -9.86 0.50 -12.78
CA VAL A 85 -9.05 -0.68 -13.08
C VAL A 85 -7.87 -0.27 -13.96
N ARG A 86 -6.66 -0.26 -13.38
CA ARG A 86 -5.45 0.27 -14.04
C ARG A 86 -5.12 -0.36 -15.41
N ARG A 87 -5.52 -1.62 -15.61
CA ARG A 87 -5.23 -2.38 -16.85
C ARG A 87 -6.10 -1.94 -18.02
N ASP A 88 -7.25 -1.34 -17.72
CA ASP A 88 -8.24 -0.97 -18.73
C ASP A 88 -7.96 0.42 -19.32
N VAL A 89 -6.98 1.15 -18.77
CA VAL A 89 -6.53 2.43 -19.32
C VAL A 89 -5.84 2.19 -20.66
N SER A 90 -6.47 2.68 -21.72
CA SER A 90 -5.93 2.69 -23.09
C SER A 90 -5.43 4.07 -23.52
N GLN A 91 -6.01 5.15 -22.98
CA GLN A 91 -5.77 6.52 -23.44
C GLN A 91 -5.11 7.40 -22.37
N VAL A 92 -4.14 8.20 -22.78
CA VAL A 92 -3.41 9.18 -21.96
C VAL A 92 -3.35 10.52 -22.66
N ILE A 93 -3.33 11.60 -21.88
CA ILE A 93 -3.23 12.97 -22.35
C ILE A 93 -1.90 13.54 -21.87
N CYS A 94 -1.05 13.98 -22.80
CA CYS A 94 0.21 14.63 -22.47
C CYS A 94 -0.03 15.88 -21.60
N ALA A 95 0.74 16.06 -20.54
CA ALA A 95 0.64 17.23 -19.67
C ALA A 95 1.38 18.46 -20.23
N VAL A 96 2.26 18.26 -21.21
CA VAL A 96 3.09 19.31 -21.83
C VAL A 96 2.38 19.95 -23.03
N CYS A 97 1.73 19.15 -23.88
CA CYS A 97 1.15 19.62 -25.15
C CYS A 97 -0.32 19.22 -25.38
N ASP A 98 -0.98 18.70 -24.34
CA ASP A 98 -2.40 18.29 -24.35
C ASP A 98 -2.79 17.26 -25.42
N THR A 99 -1.83 16.62 -26.08
CA THR A 99 -2.11 15.58 -27.07
C THR A 99 -2.66 14.33 -26.38
N GLU A 100 -3.86 13.92 -26.78
CA GLU A 100 -4.46 12.65 -26.40
C GLU A 100 -3.99 11.54 -27.34
N GLN A 101 -3.59 10.41 -26.77
CA GLN A 101 -3.00 9.29 -27.49
C GLN A 101 -3.16 7.96 -26.74
N GLU A 102 -2.98 6.85 -27.46
CA GLU A 102 -2.82 5.53 -26.86
C GLU A 102 -1.64 5.49 -25.89
N VAL A 103 -1.74 4.63 -24.87
CA VAL A 103 -0.69 4.43 -23.86
C VAL A 103 0.63 4.08 -24.56
N ALA A 104 1.58 5.01 -24.44
CA ALA A 104 2.97 4.85 -24.84
C ALA A 104 3.87 5.54 -23.81
N HIS A 105 5.17 5.27 -23.84
CA HIS A 105 6.14 5.92 -22.96
C HIS A 105 6.37 7.39 -23.35
N VAL A 106 6.38 7.66 -24.66
CA VAL A 106 6.74 8.95 -25.25
C VAL A 106 5.53 9.58 -25.92
N CYS A 107 5.38 10.89 -25.80
CA CYS A 107 4.32 11.62 -26.49
C CYS A 107 4.55 11.61 -28.00
N SER A 108 3.53 11.25 -28.78
CA SER A 108 3.63 11.15 -30.25
C SER A 108 3.76 12.50 -30.95
N ASN A 109 3.32 13.58 -30.30
CA ASN A 109 3.37 14.94 -30.86
C ASN A 109 4.62 15.70 -30.40
N CYS A 110 4.78 15.92 -29.10
CA CYS A 110 5.88 16.72 -28.58
C CYS A 110 7.16 15.91 -28.30
N GLY A 111 7.13 14.58 -28.29
CA GLY A 111 8.32 13.74 -28.13
C GLY A 111 8.86 13.63 -26.70
N VAL A 112 8.20 14.21 -25.69
CA VAL A 112 8.63 14.08 -24.28
C VAL A 112 8.38 12.67 -23.74
N LYS A 113 9.24 12.18 -22.83
CA LYS A 113 8.89 11.03 -21.98
C LYS A 113 7.77 11.45 -21.04
N MET A 114 6.69 10.67 -20.98
CA MET A 114 5.56 10.95 -20.08
C MET A 114 5.80 10.49 -18.63
N GLY A 115 6.91 9.79 -18.39
CA GLY A 115 7.42 9.36 -17.10
C GLY A 115 8.81 8.78 -17.30
N GLU A 116 9.76 8.98 -16.40
CA GLU A 116 11.09 8.36 -16.51
C GLU A 116 11.01 6.84 -16.35
N TYR A 117 10.30 6.39 -15.31
CA TYR A 117 9.85 5.02 -15.19
C TYR A 117 8.53 4.84 -15.93
N PHE A 118 8.47 3.83 -16.79
CA PHE A 118 7.25 3.43 -17.47
C PHE A 118 7.04 1.92 -17.41
N CYS A 119 5.83 1.51 -17.05
CA CYS A 119 5.41 0.11 -17.11
C CYS A 119 4.19 -0.04 -18.01
N GLN A 120 4.38 -0.65 -19.18
CA GLN A 120 3.32 -0.94 -20.16
C GLN A 120 2.23 -1.85 -19.59
N VAL A 121 2.60 -2.81 -18.74
CA VAL A 121 1.67 -3.78 -18.13
C VAL A 121 0.74 -3.09 -17.12
N CYS A 122 1.29 -2.19 -16.31
CA CYS A 122 0.54 -1.47 -15.28
C CYS A 122 -0.04 -0.14 -15.74
N LYS A 123 0.31 0.33 -16.95
CA LYS A 123 -0.03 1.68 -17.45
C LYS A 123 0.46 2.76 -16.48
N PHE A 124 1.66 2.54 -15.91
CA PHE A 124 2.21 3.32 -14.81
C PHE A 124 3.38 4.18 -15.28
N TYR A 125 3.41 5.43 -14.82
CA TYR A 125 4.36 6.47 -15.18
C TYR A 125 4.80 7.18 -13.90
N ASP A 126 6.11 7.32 -13.68
CA ASP A 126 6.67 8.14 -12.59
C ASP A 126 8.02 8.73 -13.03
N ASP A 127 8.22 10.02 -12.88
CA ASP A 127 9.50 10.71 -13.11
C ASP A 127 10.46 10.52 -11.93
N ASP A 128 9.92 10.27 -10.75
CA ASP A 128 10.69 10.11 -9.52
C ASP A 128 11.26 8.69 -9.39
N THR A 129 12.36 8.45 -10.09
CA THR A 129 13.03 7.13 -10.13
C THR A 129 13.81 6.78 -8.86
N GLU A 130 14.00 7.74 -7.94
CA GLU A 130 14.67 7.48 -6.65
C GLU A 130 13.88 6.48 -5.79
N LYS A 131 12.56 6.38 -6.01
CA LYS A 131 11.71 5.37 -5.38
C LYS A 131 12.05 3.93 -5.80
N GLY A 132 12.86 3.71 -6.84
CA GLY A 132 13.26 2.37 -7.27
C GLY A 132 12.09 1.49 -7.71
N GLN A 133 11.21 2.02 -8.56
CA GLN A 133 10.05 1.30 -9.09
C GLN A 133 10.50 0.03 -9.83
N PHE A 134 9.76 -1.06 -9.65
CA PHE A 134 9.95 -2.27 -10.44
C PHE A 134 8.64 -3.03 -10.61
N HIS A 135 8.48 -3.70 -11.76
CA HIS A 135 7.35 -4.59 -11.99
C HIS A 135 7.65 -5.98 -11.44
N CYS A 136 6.76 -6.55 -10.64
CA CYS A 136 6.80 -7.96 -10.28
C CYS A 136 5.78 -8.72 -11.12
N ASP A 137 6.27 -9.57 -12.03
CA ASP A 137 5.41 -10.34 -12.94
C ASP A 137 4.47 -11.29 -12.19
N GLU A 138 4.96 -11.93 -11.12
CA GLU A 138 4.15 -12.85 -10.30
C GLU A 138 3.04 -12.11 -9.53
N CYS A 139 3.27 -10.86 -9.11
CA CYS A 139 2.22 -10.03 -8.51
C CYS A 139 1.34 -9.35 -9.58
N GLY A 140 1.86 -9.12 -10.78
CA GLY A 140 1.21 -8.38 -11.85
C GLY A 140 1.02 -6.88 -11.56
N ILE A 141 1.85 -6.31 -10.67
CA ILE A 141 1.83 -4.90 -10.27
C ILE A 141 3.24 -4.34 -10.06
N CYS A 142 3.39 -3.02 -10.21
CA CYS A 142 4.61 -2.32 -9.83
C CYS A 142 4.71 -2.16 -8.32
N ARG A 143 5.92 -2.28 -7.79
CA ARG A 143 6.32 -2.02 -6.40
C ARG A 143 7.40 -0.93 -6.40
N VAL A 144 7.64 -0.36 -5.22
CA VAL A 144 8.69 0.65 -4.97
C VAL A 144 9.66 0.13 -3.91
N GLY A 145 10.86 0.70 -3.86
CA GLY A 145 11.94 0.37 -2.93
C GLY A 145 13.08 -0.45 -3.54
N GLY A 146 13.12 -0.62 -4.86
CA GLY A 146 14.19 -1.29 -5.60
C GLY A 146 14.01 -2.81 -5.67
N ARG A 147 14.15 -3.38 -6.87
CA ARG A 147 13.95 -4.83 -7.12
C ARG A 147 14.80 -5.70 -6.18
N ASP A 148 16.05 -5.29 -5.96
CA ASP A 148 17.03 -6.05 -5.19
C ASP A 148 16.78 -6.03 -3.68
N ASN A 149 15.81 -5.24 -3.19
CA ASN A 149 15.41 -5.21 -1.78
C ASN A 149 14.19 -6.10 -1.49
N PHE A 150 13.58 -6.69 -2.52
CA PHE A 150 12.35 -7.46 -2.40
C PHE A 150 12.51 -8.88 -2.97
N PHE A 151 11.68 -9.79 -2.48
CA PHE A 151 11.49 -11.11 -3.08
C PHE A 151 10.00 -11.42 -3.16
N HIS A 152 9.60 -12.20 -4.17
CA HIS A 152 8.24 -12.71 -4.26
C HIS A 152 8.13 -14.03 -3.49
N CYS A 153 7.22 -14.10 -2.52
CA CYS A 153 6.90 -15.34 -1.82
C CYS A 153 5.72 -16.02 -2.53
N LYS A 154 6.00 -17.09 -3.28
CA LYS A 154 4.98 -17.83 -4.07
C LYS A 154 3.81 -18.33 -3.22
N LYS A 155 4.10 -18.88 -2.03
CA LYS A 155 3.07 -19.41 -1.12
C LYS A 155 2.15 -18.29 -0.59
N CYS A 156 2.71 -17.11 -0.36
CA CYS A 156 1.96 -15.96 0.12
C CYS A 156 1.36 -15.11 -1.03
N GLY A 157 1.81 -15.35 -2.28
CA GLY A 157 1.38 -14.62 -3.48
C GLY A 157 1.74 -13.13 -3.49
N SER A 158 2.79 -12.73 -2.76
CA SER A 158 3.10 -11.32 -2.49
C SER A 158 4.61 -11.03 -2.41
N CYS A 159 5.00 -9.79 -2.72
CA CYS A 159 6.37 -9.31 -2.53
C CYS A 159 6.60 -8.84 -1.10
N TYR A 160 7.73 -9.24 -0.51
CA TYR A 160 8.17 -8.80 0.80
C TYR A 160 9.62 -8.30 0.74
N ALA A 161 10.00 -7.46 1.72
CA ALA A 161 11.39 -7.07 1.91
C ALA A 161 12.27 -8.31 2.16
N ILE A 162 13.50 -8.32 1.67
CA ILE A 162 14.43 -9.47 1.79
C ILE A 162 14.70 -9.87 3.24
N SER A 163 14.59 -8.95 4.20
CA SER A 163 14.69 -9.26 5.63
C SER A 163 13.67 -10.30 6.11
N LEU A 164 12.53 -10.43 5.41
CA LEU A 164 11.49 -11.42 5.70
C LEU A 164 11.69 -12.76 4.99
N ARG A 165 12.73 -12.89 4.16
CA ARG A 165 13.05 -14.15 3.48
C ARG A 165 13.29 -15.24 4.52
N ASP A 166 12.59 -16.35 4.37
CA ASP A 166 12.64 -17.54 5.23
C ASP A 166 12.30 -17.34 6.73
N ASN A 167 11.93 -16.13 7.14
CA ASN A 167 11.67 -15.77 8.55
C ASN A 167 10.21 -15.39 8.84
N HIS A 168 9.40 -15.12 7.81
CA HIS A 168 7.99 -14.77 8.01
C HIS A 168 7.10 -16.01 8.16
N ILE A 169 6.06 -15.91 8.98
CA ILE A 169 4.99 -16.92 9.00
C ILE A 169 4.20 -16.76 7.71
N CYS A 170 4.43 -17.66 6.74
CA CYS A 170 3.73 -17.57 5.47
C CYS A 170 2.30 -18.10 5.59
N VAL A 171 1.37 -17.16 5.66
CA VAL A 171 -0.07 -17.36 5.54
C VAL A 171 -0.46 -17.07 4.09
N GLU A 172 -1.14 -18.04 3.46
CA GLU A 172 -1.57 -17.92 2.07
C GLU A 172 -2.46 -16.69 1.91
N ASN A 173 -2.22 -15.89 0.87
CA ASN A 173 -3.02 -14.72 0.52
C ASN A 173 -3.13 -13.66 1.64
N ALA A 174 -2.17 -13.60 2.58
CA ALA A 174 -2.22 -12.66 3.71
C ALA A 174 -2.43 -11.19 3.28
N MET A 175 -1.83 -10.76 2.17
CA MET A 175 -1.99 -9.40 1.64
C MET A 175 -3.21 -9.22 0.73
N ARG A 176 -3.91 -10.28 0.33
CA ARG A 176 -5.11 -10.19 -0.53
C ARG A 176 -6.38 -10.02 0.30
N ASN A 177 -6.32 -9.17 1.31
CA ASN A 177 -7.42 -8.85 2.22
C ASN A 177 -7.47 -7.34 2.49
N HIS A 178 -8.58 -6.90 3.08
CA HIS A 178 -8.69 -5.53 3.59
C HIS A 178 -8.01 -5.42 4.95
N CYS A 179 -7.39 -4.27 5.21
CA CYS A 179 -6.86 -3.96 6.53
C CYS A 179 -8.03 -3.96 7.54
N PRO A 180 -7.97 -4.70 8.65
CA PRO A 180 -9.05 -4.78 9.64
C PRO A 180 -9.27 -3.49 10.42
N ILE A 181 -8.38 -2.49 10.27
CA ILE A 181 -8.46 -1.20 10.96
C ILE A 181 -9.09 -0.15 10.07
N CYS A 182 -8.51 0.11 8.88
CA CYS A 182 -8.99 1.15 7.97
C CYS A 182 -9.86 0.63 6.81
N TYR A 183 -10.01 -0.69 6.68
CA TYR A 183 -10.76 -1.37 5.62
C TYR A 183 -10.29 -1.12 4.17
N GLU A 184 -9.13 -0.49 3.98
CA GLU A 184 -8.49 -0.34 2.68
C GLU A 184 -7.83 -1.65 2.24
N TYR A 185 -7.88 -1.95 0.94
CA TYR A 185 -7.32 -3.18 0.38
C TYR A 185 -5.78 -3.15 0.41
N LEU A 186 -5.17 -4.18 1.03
CA LEU A 186 -3.73 -4.17 1.33
C LEU A 186 -2.85 -4.35 0.08
N PHE A 187 -3.30 -5.14 -0.90
CA PHE A 187 -2.42 -5.61 -1.97
C PHE A 187 -1.95 -4.48 -2.89
N ASP A 188 -2.82 -3.51 -3.15
CA ASP A 188 -2.56 -2.40 -4.08
C ASP A 188 -2.64 -1.00 -3.48
N SER A 189 -2.72 -0.92 -2.15
CA SER A 189 -2.47 0.31 -1.41
C SER A 189 -1.04 0.81 -1.65
N LEU A 190 -0.86 2.12 -1.53
CA LEU A 190 0.45 2.78 -1.51
C LEU A 190 1.06 2.82 -0.11
N LYS A 191 0.28 2.47 0.92
CA LYS A 191 0.73 2.47 2.30
C LYS A 191 1.62 1.27 2.58
N ASP A 192 2.65 1.49 3.37
CA ASP A 192 3.50 0.42 3.87
C ASP A 192 2.67 -0.59 4.68
N THR A 193 3.09 -1.86 4.61
CA THR A 193 2.43 -2.95 5.31
C THR A 193 3.34 -3.56 6.37
N GLN A 194 2.72 -4.03 7.45
CA GLN A 194 3.36 -4.73 8.55
C GLN A 194 2.82 -6.15 8.62
N VAL A 195 3.71 -7.13 8.46
CA VAL A 195 3.41 -8.53 8.76
C VAL A 195 3.56 -8.74 10.26
N LEU A 196 2.47 -9.12 10.93
CA LEU A 196 2.43 -9.36 12.38
C LEU A 196 3.07 -10.71 12.72
N LYS A 197 3.46 -10.91 13.99
CA LYS A 197 4.02 -12.18 14.47
C LYS A 197 3.12 -13.39 14.23
N CYS A 198 1.81 -13.20 14.10
CA CYS A 198 0.86 -14.27 13.79
C CYS A 198 0.71 -14.55 12.28
N GLY A 199 1.41 -13.82 11.42
CA GLY A 199 1.38 -13.94 9.96
C GLY A 199 0.33 -13.07 9.26
N HIS A 200 -0.62 -12.48 9.98
CA HIS A 200 -1.57 -11.52 9.40
C HIS A 200 -0.88 -10.20 9.04
N THR A 201 -1.38 -9.54 8.00
CA THR A 201 -0.81 -8.28 7.49
C THR A 201 -1.79 -7.13 7.69
N ILE A 202 -1.30 -5.97 8.13
CA ILE A 202 -2.06 -4.72 8.24
C ILE A 202 -1.21 -3.54 7.73
N HIS A 203 -1.77 -2.34 7.55
CA HIS A 203 -0.93 -1.16 7.24
C HIS A 203 -0.02 -0.81 8.42
N ARG A 204 1.18 -0.30 8.12
CA ARG A 204 2.15 0.11 9.13
C ARG A 204 1.60 1.24 10.01
N THR A 205 0.95 2.23 9.41
CA THR A 205 0.31 3.31 10.16
C THR A 205 -0.79 2.79 11.10
N CYS A 206 -1.62 1.85 10.64
CA CYS A 206 -2.64 1.21 11.49
C CYS A 206 -2.03 0.35 12.60
N TYR A 207 -0.86 -0.26 12.36
CA TYR A 207 -0.10 -0.95 13.40
C TYR A 207 0.42 0.04 14.45
N ASP A 208 0.99 1.16 14.03
CA ASP A 208 1.52 2.18 14.93
C ASP A 208 0.37 2.82 15.77
N GLU A 209 -0.78 3.11 15.16
CA GLU A 209 -2.00 3.56 15.87
C GLU A 209 -2.48 2.55 16.93
N MET A 210 -2.45 1.25 16.61
CA MET A 210 -2.76 0.20 17.60
C MET A 210 -1.82 0.29 18.81
N PHE A 211 -0.53 0.56 18.58
CA PHE A 211 0.47 0.69 19.65
C PHE A 211 0.22 1.91 20.52
N GLU A 212 -0.05 3.06 19.92
CA GLU A 212 -0.35 4.31 20.63
C GLU A 212 -1.58 4.18 21.54
N HIS A 213 -2.55 3.37 21.14
CA HIS A 213 -3.76 3.07 21.92
C HIS A 213 -3.65 1.84 22.84
N ASN A 214 -2.43 1.34 23.09
CA ASN A 214 -2.17 0.17 23.94
C ASN A 214 -2.91 -1.12 23.50
N ARG A 215 -3.16 -1.29 22.19
CA ARG A 215 -3.81 -2.46 21.60
C ARG A 215 -2.77 -3.38 20.96
N TYR A 216 -2.17 -4.24 21.77
CA TYR A 216 -1.07 -5.10 21.31
C TYR A 216 -1.52 -6.47 20.74
N SER A 217 -2.82 -6.68 20.56
CA SER A 217 -3.37 -7.94 20.05
C SER A 217 -3.82 -7.79 18.60
N CYS A 218 -3.52 -8.80 17.78
CA CYS A 218 -3.93 -8.86 16.39
C CYS A 218 -5.47 -8.78 16.31
N PRO A 219 -6.05 -7.85 15.53
CA PRO A 219 -7.50 -7.68 15.44
C PRO A 219 -8.19 -8.88 14.75
N ILE A 220 -7.43 -9.73 14.06
CA ILE A 220 -7.97 -10.88 13.31
C ILE A 220 -8.00 -12.15 14.19
N CYS A 221 -6.93 -12.43 14.94
CA CYS A 221 -6.80 -13.67 15.69
C CYS A 221 -6.49 -13.51 17.18
N SER A 222 -6.46 -12.27 17.69
CA SER A 222 -6.20 -11.92 19.09
C SER A 222 -4.81 -12.29 19.64
N LYS A 223 -3.90 -12.87 18.83
CA LYS A 223 -2.50 -13.11 19.22
C LYS A 223 -1.74 -11.82 19.46
N SER A 224 -0.85 -11.80 20.45
CA SER A 224 0.03 -10.67 20.70
C SER A 224 0.92 -10.40 19.48
N THR A 225 1.01 -9.12 19.09
CA THR A 225 1.74 -8.69 17.88
C THR A 225 3.20 -8.37 18.16
N THR A 226 3.55 -8.12 19.42
CA THR A 226 4.91 -7.85 19.90
C THR A 226 5.27 -8.72 21.11
N ASP A 227 6.51 -8.62 21.56
CA ASP A 227 6.93 -9.22 22.83
C ASP A 227 6.39 -8.38 24.00
N LEU A 228 5.56 -9.01 24.84
CA LEU A 228 4.94 -8.42 26.01
C LEU A 228 5.53 -8.99 27.32
N SER A 229 6.66 -9.69 27.26
CA SER A 229 7.27 -10.34 28.44
C SER A 229 7.45 -9.38 29.63
N THR A 230 7.89 -8.14 29.39
CA THR A 230 8.02 -7.12 30.44
C THR A 230 6.68 -6.71 31.04
N VAL A 231 5.61 -6.67 30.24
CA VAL A 231 4.24 -6.39 30.72
C VAL A 231 3.75 -7.55 31.59
N TRP A 232 3.99 -8.79 31.15
CA TRP A 232 3.66 -9.99 31.92
C TRP A 232 4.41 -10.07 33.26
N GLN A 233 5.68 -9.68 33.29
CA GLN A 233 6.46 -9.62 34.53
C GLN A 233 5.90 -8.59 35.53
N ARG A 234 5.38 -7.45 35.06
CA ARG A 234 4.71 -6.47 35.94
C ARG A 234 3.41 -7.03 36.50
N LEU A 235 2.62 -7.72 35.67
CA LEU A 235 1.41 -8.39 36.14
C LEU A 235 1.71 -9.49 37.16
N ASP A 236 2.81 -10.24 37.01
CA ASP A 236 3.25 -11.19 38.03
C ASP A 236 3.48 -10.52 39.39
N GLN A 237 4.16 -9.37 39.42
CA GLN A 237 4.42 -8.61 40.64
C GLN A 237 3.14 -8.06 41.27
N GLU A 238 2.19 -7.56 40.47
CA GLU A 238 0.90 -7.07 40.96
C GLU A 238 0.05 -8.19 41.57
N ILE A 239 0.06 -9.38 40.96
CA ILE A 239 -0.64 -10.57 41.45
C ILE A 239 -0.03 -11.07 42.76
N GLU A 240 1.30 -11.06 42.89
CA GLU A 240 1.97 -11.46 44.13
C GLU A 240 1.70 -10.46 45.27
N ALA A 241 1.65 -9.16 44.96
CA ALA A 241 1.42 -8.09 45.93
C ALA A 241 -0.03 -8.00 46.44
N VAL A 242 -1.01 -8.52 45.69
CA VAL A 242 -2.43 -8.39 46.02
C VAL A 242 -3.01 -9.77 46.36
N ALA A 243 -3.21 -10.03 47.65
CA ALA A 243 -3.88 -11.25 48.08
C ALA A 243 -5.35 -11.25 47.65
N MET A 244 -5.81 -12.36 47.06
CA MET A 244 -7.21 -12.55 46.70
C MET A 244 -8.11 -12.63 47.95
N PRO A 245 -9.33 -12.07 47.90
CA PRO A 245 -10.35 -12.27 48.93
C PRO A 245 -10.57 -13.75 49.24
N GLU A 246 -10.90 -14.06 50.50
CA GLU A 246 -11.02 -15.44 50.99
C GLU A 246 -12.00 -16.28 50.17
N GLU A 247 -13.12 -15.70 49.74
CA GLU A 247 -14.13 -16.34 48.89
C GLU A 247 -13.63 -16.78 47.51
N TYR A 248 -12.54 -16.18 47.01
CA TYR A 248 -11.97 -16.47 45.69
C TYR A 248 -10.61 -17.17 45.74
N ARG A 249 -10.02 -17.33 46.93
CA ARG A 249 -8.64 -17.81 47.10
C ARG A 249 -8.36 -19.15 46.42
N ASP A 250 -9.29 -20.09 46.54
CA ASP A 250 -9.18 -21.44 45.96
C ASP A 250 -10.00 -21.61 44.66
N THR A 251 -10.56 -20.51 44.14
CA THR A 251 -11.34 -20.55 42.89
C THR A 251 -10.40 -20.78 41.71
N LYS A 252 -10.71 -21.80 40.90
CA LYS A 252 -10.04 -22.06 39.63
C LYS A 252 -10.94 -21.73 38.45
N VAL A 253 -10.31 -21.33 37.35
CA VAL A 253 -10.98 -21.06 36.09
C VAL A 253 -10.24 -21.72 34.93
N TRP A 254 -11.01 -22.11 33.92
CA TRP A 254 -10.46 -22.58 32.65
C TRP A 254 -10.21 -21.40 31.73
N ILE A 255 -9.05 -21.39 31.10
CA ILE A 255 -8.66 -20.36 30.14
C ILE A 255 -8.21 -20.96 28.82
N LEU A 256 -8.43 -20.23 27.74
CA LEU A 256 -7.75 -20.42 26.46
C LEU A 256 -6.71 -19.32 26.31
N CYS A 257 -5.45 -19.69 26.04
CA CYS A 257 -4.41 -18.72 25.70
C CYS A 257 -4.49 -18.34 24.23
N ASN A 258 -4.61 -17.04 23.92
CA ASN A 258 -4.66 -16.58 22.54
C ASN A 258 -3.31 -16.77 21.83
N ASP A 259 -2.18 -16.75 22.56
CA ASP A 259 -0.84 -16.81 21.94
C ASP A 259 -0.45 -18.24 21.53
N CYS A 260 -0.59 -19.21 22.45
CA CYS A 260 -0.22 -20.61 22.20
C CYS A 260 -1.41 -21.53 21.90
N ASN A 261 -2.65 -21.03 21.97
CA ASN A 261 -3.89 -21.80 21.77
C ASN A 261 -4.11 -22.97 22.75
N GLU A 262 -3.33 -23.06 23.82
CA GLU A 262 -3.50 -24.09 24.83
C GLU A 262 -4.61 -23.73 25.82
N THR A 263 -5.28 -24.77 26.31
CA THR A 263 -6.28 -24.66 27.37
C THR A 263 -5.70 -25.14 28.69
N THR A 264 -5.78 -24.31 29.72
CA THR A 264 -5.24 -24.63 31.06
C THR A 264 -6.22 -24.23 32.15
N GLU A 265 -6.30 -25.01 33.22
CA GLU A 265 -6.96 -24.61 34.46
C GLU A 265 -5.97 -23.87 35.36
N VAL A 266 -6.33 -22.67 35.83
CA VAL A 266 -5.46 -21.81 36.63
C VAL A 266 -6.24 -21.16 37.77
N SER A 267 -5.52 -20.72 38.81
CA SER A 267 -6.13 -19.95 39.89
C SER A 267 -6.71 -18.64 39.37
N PHE A 268 -7.90 -18.28 39.86
CA PHE A 268 -8.55 -17.03 39.52
C PHE A 268 -7.84 -15.86 40.21
N HIS A 269 -7.51 -14.82 39.45
CA HIS A 269 -7.03 -13.54 39.99
C HIS A 269 -7.69 -12.38 39.25
N ILE A 270 -8.01 -11.31 39.98
CA ILE A 270 -8.72 -10.14 39.41
C ILE A 270 -7.93 -9.44 38.29
N PHE A 271 -6.61 -9.41 38.38
CA PHE A 271 -5.73 -8.74 37.39
C PHE A 271 -5.47 -9.56 36.12
N GLY A 272 -5.60 -10.88 36.16
CA GLY A 272 -5.34 -11.69 34.99
C GLY A 272 -5.09 -13.16 35.27
N HIS A 273 -5.06 -13.94 34.20
CA HIS A 273 -4.89 -15.39 34.26
C HIS A 273 -3.68 -15.80 33.42
N LYS A 274 -2.62 -16.24 34.08
CA LYS A 274 -1.37 -16.62 33.42
C LYS A 274 -1.50 -17.98 32.75
N CYS A 275 -1.18 -18.07 31.46
CA CYS A 275 -1.12 -19.36 30.78
C CYS A 275 -0.07 -20.28 31.42
N GLY A 276 -0.46 -21.52 31.76
CA GLY A 276 0.45 -22.50 32.32
C GLY A 276 1.60 -22.89 31.38
N HIS A 277 1.35 -22.85 30.06
CA HIS A 277 2.29 -23.27 29.02
C HIS A 277 3.27 -22.16 28.61
N CYS A 278 2.79 -21.08 28.00
CA CYS A 278 3.66 -20.02 27.45
C CYS A 278 3.83 -18.80 28.38
N LYS A 279 3.24 -18.81 29.57
CA LYS A 279 3.32 -17.73 30.58
C LYS A 279 2.72 -16.39 30.18
N SER A 280 2.07 -16.29 29.01
CA SER A 280 1.33 -15.11 28.59
C SER A 280 0.06 -14.89 29.41
N TYR A 281 -0.31 -13.62 29.63
CA TYR A 281 -1.61 -13.24 30.18
C TYR A 281 -2.63 -12.85 29.09
N ASN A 282 -2.29 -12.96 27.81
CA ASN A 282 -3.24 -12.81 26.70
C ASN A 282 -4.16 -14.05 26.62
N THR A 283 -5.09 -14.12 27.56
CA THR A 283 -5.94 -15.28 27.80
C THR A 283 -7.41 -14.86 27.93
N ARG A 284 -8.33 -15.78 27.65
CA ARG A 284 -9.76 -15.59 27.87
C ARG A 284 -10.33 -16.74 28.69
N LYS A 285 -11.24 -16.44 29.61
CA LYS A 285 -11.96 -17.46 30.37
C LYS A 285 -12.88 -18.26 29.43
N ILE A 286 -12.93 -19.56 29.64
CA ILE A 286 -13.79 -20.50 28.91
C ILE A 286 -14.50 -21.43 29.90
N SER A 287 -15.48 -22.17 29.41
CA SER A 287 -16.07 -23.27 30.19
C SER A 287 -15.11 -24.46 30.27
N PRO A 288 -15.26 -25.33 31.29
CA PRO A 288 -14.48 -26.55 31.41
C PRO A 288 -14.53 -27.40 30.12
N PRO A 289 -13.39 -27.94 29.65
CA PRO A 289 -13.36 -28.88 28.53
C PRO A 289 -14.27 -30.07 28.82
N GLY A 290 -15.22 -30.35 27.91
CA GLY A 290 -16.20 -31.43 28.08
C GLY A 290 -17.44 -31.10 28.91
N GLY A 291 -17.61 -29.85 29.36
CA GLY A 291 -18.85 -29.39 29.99
C GLY A 291 -20.01 -29.16 28.99
N PRO A 292 -21.27 -29.11 29.46
CA PRO A 292 -22.42 -28.86 28.59
C PRO A 292 -22.30 -27.48 27.91
N LYS A 293 -22.33 -27.47 26.57
CA LYS A 293 -22.34 -26.24 25.77
C LYS A 293 -23.64 -25.48 26.09
N LYS A 294 -23.54 -24.36 26.81
CA LYS A 294 -24.67 -23.43 26.92
C LYS A 294 -24.84 -22.78 25.54
N ASN A 295 -25.89 -23.19 24.83
CA ASN A 295 -26.34 -22.51 23.62
C ASN A 295 -26.67 -21.06 23.98
N VAL A 296 -25.80 -20.13 23.60
CA VAL A 296 -26.16 -18.72 23.57
C VAL A 296 -27.02 -18.55 22.33
N SER A 297 -28.34 -18.54 22.53
CA SER A 297 -29.30 -18.07 21.54
C SER A 297 -29.02 -16.58 21.30
N THR A 298 -28.44 -16.26 20.14
CA THR A 298 -28.45 -14.90 19.62
C THR A 298 -29.88 -14.55 19.24
N SER A 299 -30.53 -13.71 20.04
CA SER A 299 -31.73 -12.99 19.64
C SER A 299 -31.38 -12.12 18.44
N SER A 300 -32.15 -12.26 17.37
CA SER A 300 -32.11 -11.43 16.16
C SER A 300 -32.35 -9.95 16.45
#